data_AF-A0AAQ3TMB8-F1
#
_entry.id   AF-A0AAQ3TMB8-F1
#
_cell.length_a   1.000
_cell.length_b   1.000
_cell.length_c   1.000
_cell.angle_alpha   90.00
_cell.angle_beta   90.00
_cell.angle_gamma   90.00
#
_symmetry.space_group_name_H-M   'P 1'
#
loop_
_entity.id
_entity.type
_entity.pdbx_description
1 polymer ?
#
loop_
_entity_poly.entity_id
_entity_poly.type
_entity_poly.pdbx_seq_one_letter_code
_entity_poly.pdbx_strand_id
1 'polypeptide(L)'
;MIGDIHRRVTRSSVNSAAFFSHSHMLLLLSLGMCHMHYPILTGCAMHEELENFERNHVRDLVEPPPNRRPIGTKWVFKKKQGEDGMVVRNKARLPGVSSKEGIDYEETFAPVACLEAIRILLAFAASKGFKLQQMDVKYAFPNGFIEEEVYVRQPPGFESARFPDRVYKLRKALYGPKQAPRAWYARLKSFLLKSGFVMGSVDKTLFLLSRGAWASPKQAQNSPN
;
A
#
# COMPACT_ATOMS: atom_id res chain seq x y z
N MET A 1 -23.16 23.78 10.08
CA MET A 1 -23.95 23.33 8.91
C MET A 1 -24.04 21.82 8.96
N ILE A 2 -25.24 21.29 9.24
CA ILE A 2 -25.52 19.85 9.27
C ILE A 2 -25.73 19.42 7.82
N GLY A 3 -24.90 18.49 7.34
CA GLY A 3 -24.99 17.95 5.98
C GLY A 3 -26.20 17.03 5.85
N ASP A 4 -26.92 17.16 4.74
CA ASP A 4 -28.06 16.35 4.33
C ASP A 4 -27.69 14.85 4.27
N ILE A 5 -28.43 14.03 5.03
CA ILE A 5 -28.25 12.57 5.17
C ILE A 5 -28.57 11.81 3.87
N HIS A 6 -29.32 12.41 2.94
CA HIS A 6 -29.57 11.80 1.63
C HIS A 6 -28.50 12.13 0.58
N ARG A 7 -27.55 13.02 0.90
CA ARG A 7 -26.49 13.42 -0.02
C ARG A 7 -25.20 12.65 0.31
N ARG A 8 -24.97 11.55 -0.41
CA ARG A 8 -23.67 10.86 -0.42
C ARG A 8 -22.57 11.88 -0.75
N VAL A 9 -21.73 12.19 0.23
CA VAL A 9 -20.58 13.06 0.06
C VAL A 9 -19.55 12.32 -0.79
N THR A 10 -19.50 12.63 -2.07
CA THR A 10 -18.49 12.12 -2.99
C THR A 10 -17.15 12.81 -2.70
N ARG A 11 -16.10 11.98 -2.70
CA ARG A 11 -14.72 12.35 -2.42
C ARG A 11 -14.21 13.28 -3.54
N SER A 12 -13.77 14.48 -3.16
CA SER A 12 -12.96 15.47 -3.92
C SER A 12 -12.92 15.32 -5.45
N SER A 13 -13.68 16.20 -6.13
CA SER A 13 -13.36 16.64 -7.50
C SER A 13 -11.99 17.33 -7.50
N VAL A 14 -11.11 16.93 -8.42
CA VAL A 14 -9.91 17.69 -8.76
C VAL A 14 -10.05 18.05 -10.24
N ASN A 15 -10.32 19.33 -10.51
CA ASN A 15 -10.37 19.89 -11.85
C ASN A 15 -8.95 20.13 -12.40
N SER A 16 -8.89 20.03 -13.73
CA SER A 16 -7.75 19.77 -14.64
C SER A 16 -6.76 20.92 -14.87
N ALA A 17 -5.52 20.54 -15.26
CA ALA A 17 -4.63 21.07 -16.32
C ALA A 17 -3.15 20.89 -15.88
N ALA A 18 -2.17 20.42 -16.66
CA ALA A 18 -1.90 20.58 -18.08
C ALA A 18 -0.91 19.51 -18.62
N PHE A 19 -1.11 19.16 -19.90
CA PHE A 19 -0.13 18.92 -20.97
C PHE A 19 1.21 18.22 -20.67
N PHE A 20 1.40 17.03 -21.27
CA PHE A 20 2.45 16.83 -22.27
C PHE A 20 1.95 15.89 -23.37
N SER A 21 1.95 16.42 -24.60
CA SER A 21 1.75 15.70 -25.86
C SER A 21 2.81 14.61 -26.00
N HIS A 22 2.41 13.40 -26.42
CA HIS A 22 3.05 12.69 -27.54
C HIS A 22 1.97 11.89 -28.29
N SER A 23 1.61 12.46 -29.42
CA SER A 23 0.69 11.95 -30.43
C SER A 23 1.26 10.67 -31.05
N HIS A 24 0.82 9.48 -30.57
CA HIS A 24 0.85 8.23 -31.35
C HIS A 24 -0.01 7.09 -30.74
N MET A 25 -0.92 7.41 -29.82
CA MET A 25 -1.73 6.41 -29.09
C MET A 25 -3.23 6.72 -29.15
N LEU A 26 -3.74 7.20 -30.29
CA LEU A 26 -5.16 7.56 -30.44
C LEU A 26 -5.84 6.99 -31.69
N LEU A 27 -5.27 5.94 -32.29
CA LEU A 27 -5.80 5.35 -33.54
C LEU A 27 -6.25 3.89 -33.42
N LEU A 28 -6.60 3.42 -32.22
CA LEU A 28 -7.14 2.05 -32.02
C LEU A 28 -8.48 2.00 -31.25
N LEU A 29 -9.22 3.11 -31.19
CA LEU A 29 -10.49 3.20 -30.42
C LEU A 29 -11.76 3.27 -31.27
N SER A 30 -11.73 2.92 -32.56
CA SER A 30 -12.94 2.96 -33.41
C SER A 30 -13.48 1.61 -33.90
N LEU A 31 -12.86 0.47 -33.56
CA LEU A 31 -13.38 -0.84 -33.97
C LEU A 31 -13.51 -1.75 -32.75
N GLY A 32 -14.72 -2.27 -32.53
CA GLY A 32 -15.13 -3.10 -31.39
C GLY A 32 -14.29 -4.37 -31.21
N MET A 33 -13.12 -4.23 -30.61
CA MET A 33 -12.19 -5.32 -30.28
C MET A 33 -12.01 -5.42 -28.76
N CYS A 34 -13.11 -5.63 -28.03
CA CYS A 34 -13.08 -5.85 -26.57
C CYS A 34 -12.26 -7.09 -26.14
N HIS A 35 -11.91 -8.00 -27.07
CA HIS A 35 -11.16 -9.21 -26.77
C HIS A 35 -9.62 -9.08 -26.92
N MET A 36 -9.11 -8.10 -27.68
CA MET A 36 -7.66 -7.95 -27.92
C MET A 36 -6.99 -6.88 -27.04
N HIS A 37 -7.78 -6.06 -26.36
CA HIS A 37 -7.27 -5.00 -25.47
C HIS A 37 -7.00 -5.48 -24.03
N TYR A 38 -7.45 -6.69 -23.71
CA TYR A 38 -7.34 -7.29 -22.38
C TYR A 38 -5.90 -7.61 -21.93
N PRO A 39 -5.05 -8.26 -22.75
CA PRO A 39 -3.70 -8.64 -22.33
C PRO A 39 -2.76 -7.43 -22.22
N ILE A 40 -2.93 -6.41 -23.07
CA ILE A 40 -2.11 -5.18 -23.05
C ILE A 40 -2.37 -4.40 -21.76
N LEU A 41 -3.64 -4.18 -21.41
CA LEU A 41 -3.99 -3.40 -20.21
C LEU A 41 -3.63 -4.12 -18.90
N THR A 42 -3.67 -5.45 -18.86
CA THR A 42 -3.17 -6.21 -17.70
C THR A 42 -1.65 -6.19 -17.63
N GLY A 43 -0.96 -6.27 -18.78
CA GLY A 43 0.49 -6.14 -18.87
C GLY A 43 0.97 -4.79 -18.30
N CYS A 44 0.34 -3.69 -18.67
CA CYS A 44 0.65 -2.37 -18.11
C CYS A 44 0.45 -2.31 -16.59
N ALA A 45 -0.63 -2.91 -16.07
CA ALA A 45 -0.89 -2.96 -14.63
C ALA A 45 0.13 -3.83 -13.86
N MET A 46 0.67 -4.88 -14.49
CA MET A 46 1.73 -5.71 -13.91
C MET A 46 3.05 -4.94 -13.83
N HIS A 47 3.43 -4.24 -14.91
CA HIS A 47 4.62 -3.39 -14.91
C HIS A 47 4.54 -2.28 -13.87
N GLU A 48 3.39 -1.60 -13.73
CA GLU A 48 3.19 -0.56 -12.70
C GLU A 48 3.45 -1.09 -11.29
N GLU A 49 3.01 -2.32 -10.99
CA GLU A 49 3.25 -2.97 -9.69
C GLU A 49 4.73 -3.32 -9.48
N LEU A 50 5.41 -3.83 -10.52
CA LEU A 50 6.84 -4.18 -10.42
C LEU A 50 7.74 -2.96 -10.29
N GLU A 51 7.47 -1.89 -11.06
CA GLU A 51 8.15 -0.60 -10.89
C GLU A 51 7.96 -0.07 -9.47
N ASN A 52 6.77 -0.23 -8.89
CA ASN A 52 6.54 0.16 -7.51
C ASN A 52 7.39 -0.66 -6.52
N PHE A 53 7.66 -1.93 -6.80
CA PHE A 53 8.57 -2.73 -5.98
C PHE A 53 10.03 -2.26 -6.10
N GLU A 54 10.45 -1.85 -7.30
CA GLU A 54 11.79 -1.31 -7.53
C GLU A 54 11.97 0.04 -6.83
N ARG A 55 11.05 0.99 -7.04
CA ARG A 55 11.08 2.32 -6.41
C ARG A 55 11.09 2.26 -4.89
N ASN A 56 10.42 1.27 -4.31
CA ASN A 56 10.36 1.09 -2.87
C ASN A 56 11.37 0.08 -2.33
N HIS A 57 12.29 -0.46 -3.15
CA HIS A 57 13.27 -1.47 -2.76
C HIS A 57 12.63 -2.64 -1.97
N VAL A 58 11.51 -3.16 -2.48
CA VAL A 58 10.74 -4.22 -1.81
C VAL A 58 11.48 -5.56 -1.81
N ARG A 59 12.31 -5.80 -2.84
CA ARG A 59 12.93 -7.10 -3.09
C ARG A 59 14.28 -6.98 -3.80
N ASP A 60 15.13 -7.98 -3.59
CA ASP A 60 16.40 -8.16 -4.31
C ASP A 60 16.43 -9.52 -5.01
N LEU A 61 17.01 -9.59 -6.21
CA LEU A 61 17.21 -10.85 -6.92
C LEU A 61 18.50 -11.54 -6.45
N VAL A 62 18.37 -12.71 -5.82
CA VAL A 62 19.47 -13.44 -5.18
C VAL A 62 19.48 -14.91 -5.60
N GLU A 63 20.59 -15.59 -5.34
CA GLU A 63 20.66 -17.05 -5.47
C GLU A 63 19.66 -17.73 -4.51
N PRO A 64 19.06 -18.85 -4.92
CA PRO A 64 18.14 -19.58 -4.07
C PRO A 64 18.87 -20.11 -2.82
N PRO A 65 18.26 -19.98 -1.63
CA PRO A 65 18.87 -20.48 -0.40
C PRO A 65 18.95 -22.02 -0.40
N PRO A 66 20.06 -22.63 0.05
CA PRO A 66 20.26 -24.08 -0.04
C PRO A 66 19.24 -24.90 0.76
N ASN A 67 18.70 -24.34 1.85
CA ASN A 67 17.85 -25.04 2.81
C ASN A 67 16.45 -24.42 3.00
N ARG A 68 15.99 -23.56 2.09
CA ARG A 68 14.63 -22.99 2.15
C ARG A 68 13.93 -23.10 0.81
N ARG A 69 12.64 -23.45 0.84
CA ARG A 69 11.81 -23.49 -0.37
C ARG A 69 11.22 -22.10 -0.64
N PRO A 70 11.53 -21.47 -1.78
CA PRO A 70 10.95 -20.19 -2.16
C PRO A 70 9.42 -20.30 -2.31
N ILE A 71 8.71 -19.30 -1.80
CA ILE A 71 7.25 -19.22 -1.88
C ILE A 71 6.84 -18.92 -3.33
N GLY A 72 5.82 -19.62 -3.82
CA GLY A 72 5.27 -19.34 -5.15
C GLY A 72 4.61 -17.95 -5.21
N THR A 73 4.64 -17.34 -6.39
CA THR A 73 3.95 -16.06 -6.64
C THR A 73 2.87 -16.23 -7.69
N LYS A 74 1.71 -15.62 -7.48
CA LYS A 74 0.59 -15.63 -8.43
C LYS A 74 0.00 -14.24 -8.57
N TRP A 75 -0.27 -13.82 -9.80
CA TRP A 75 -0.92 -12.55 -10.07
C TRP A 75 -2.40 -12.57 -9.67
N VAL A 76 -2.83 -11.50 -9.01
CA VAL A 76 -4.25 -11.25 -8.69
C VAL A 76 -4.70 -9.99 -9.42
N PHE A 77 -5.73 -10.13 -10.25
CA PHE A 77 -6.27 -9.04 -11.04
C PHE A 77 -7.63 -8.57 -10.50
N LYS A 78 -7.83 -7.26 -10.49
CA LYS A 78 -9.12 -6.64 -10.17
C LYS A 78 -9.43 -5.51 -11.15
N LYS A 79 -10.60 -5.58 -11.77
CA LYS A 79 -11.14 -4.46 -12.54
C LYS A 79 -11.80 -3.46 -11.59
N LYS A 80 -11.56 -2.19 -11.84
CA LYS A 80 -12.35 -1.09 -11.28
C LYS A 80 -13.26 -0.57 -12.38
N GLN A 81 -14.56 -0.66 -12.11
CA GLN A 81 -15.59 -0.13 -12.98
C GLN A 81 -16.05 1.24 -12.45
N GLY A 82 -16.38 2.14 -13.37
CA GLY A 82 -17.06 3.39 -13.08
C GLY A 82 -18.52 3.17 -12.73
N GLU A 83 -19.22 4.24 -12.38
CA GLU A 83 -20.67 4.21 -12.11
C GLU A 83 -21.48 3.79 -13.34
N ASP A 84 -20.94 4.04 -14.53
CA ASP A 84 -21.44 3.64 -15.85
C ASP A 84 -21.17 2.17 -16.20
N GLY A 85 -20.49 1.42 -15.31
CA GLY A 85 -20.08 0.03 -15.55
C GLY A 85 -18.85 -0.14 -16.45
N MET A 86 -18.32 0.96 -17.01
CA MET A 86 -17.13 0.92 -17.87
C MET A 86 -15.87 0.66 -17.05
N VAL A 87 -14.92 -0.09 -17.62
CA VAL A 87 -13.65 -0.38 -16.93
C VAL A 87 -12.78 0.88 -16.93
N VAL A 88 -12.70 1.53 -15.78
CA VAL A 88 -11.86 2.73 -15.59
C VAL A 88 -10.40 2.34 -15.35
N ARG A 89 -10.14 1.20 -14.68
CA ARG A 89 -8.77 0.78 -14.38
C ARG A 89 -8.65 -0.71 -14.13
N ASN A 90 -7.61 -1.32 -14.70
CA ASN A 90 -7.14 -2.65 -14.31
C ASN A 90 -6.10 -2.53 -13.21
N LYS A 91 -6.21 -3.37 -12.18
CA LYS A 91 -5.23 -3.46 -11.09
C LYS A 91 -4.68 -4.87 -11.05
N ALA A 92 -3.37 -5.01 -11.17
CA ALA A 92 -2.64 -6.23 -10.85
C ALA A 92 -2.02 -6.09 -9.46
N ARG A 93 -1.88 -7.21 -8.75
CA ARG A 93 -1.10 -7.31 -7.51
C ARG A 93 -0.36 -8.63 -7.49
N LEU A 94 0.82 -8.61 -6.89
CA LEU A 94 1.61 -9.82 -6.67
C LEU A 94 1.64 -10.15 -5.17
N PRO A 95 0.64 -10.86 -4.63
CA PRO A 95 0.72 -11.40 -3.27
C PRO A 95 1.80 -12.49 -3.18
N GLY A 96 2.47 -12.53 -2.04
CA GLY A 96 3.18 -13.74 -1.63
C GLY A 96 2.12 -14.79 -1.28
N VAL A 97 2.12 -15.93 -1.95
CA VAL A 97 1.17 -17.00 -1.63
C VAL A 97 1.37 -17.40 -0.16
N SER A 98 0.30 -17.48 0.62
CA SER A 98 0.38 -17.81 2.03
C SER A 98 1.13 -19.13 2.22
N SER A 99 2.22 -19.10 2.99
CA SER A 99 2.87 -20.31 3.50
C SER A 99 1.82 -21.20 4.17
N LYS A 100 1.93 -22.51 3.97
CA LYS A 100 1.09 -23.47 4.69
C LYS A 100 1.23 -23.25 6.20
N GLU A 101 0.12 -23.51 6.89
CA GLU A 101 0.00 -23.43 8.34
C GLU A 101 1.16 -24.13 9.05
N GLY A 102 1.86 -23.45 9.98
CA GLY A 102 2.76 -24.11 10.93
C GLY A 102 4.26 -23.76 10.96
N ILE A 103 4.79 -22.75 10.24
CA ILE A 103 6.25 -22.45 10.28
C ILE A 103 6.62 -21.12 10.98
N ASP A 104 5.69 -20.18 11.17
CA ASP A 104 5.92 -18.92 11.92
C ASP A 104 4.59 -18.38 12.50
N TYR A 105 3.91 -19.22 13.28
CA TYR A 105 2.50 -19.03 13.66
C TYR A 105 2.27 -18.40 15.05
N GLU A 106 3.32 -18.08 15.80
CA GLU A 106 3.17 -17.86 17.24
C GLU A 106 2.71 -16.44 17.64
N GLU A 107 3.05 -15.38 16.88
CA GLU A 107 2.66 -14.00 17.27
C GLU A 107 2.35 -13.08 16.06
N THR A 108 1.11 -13.11 15.54
CA THR A 108 0.81 -12.52 14.21
C THR A 108 -0.20 -11.37 14.15
N PHE A 109 -0.75 -10.89 15.26
CA PHE A 109 -1.82 -9.87 15.20
C PHE A 109 -1.29 -8.44 15.31
N ALA A 110 -1.52 -7.63 14.27
CA ALA A 110 -1.39 -6.18 14.37
C ALA A 110 -2.58 -5.61 15.15
N PRO A 111 -2.38 -4.57 15.98
CA PRO A 111 -3.49 -3.93 16.68
C PRO A 111 -4.42 -3.26 15.68
N VAL A 112 -5.72 -3.48 15.86
CA VAL A 112 -6.79 -2.89 15.04
C VAL A 112 -7.51 -1.86 15.89
N ALA A 113 -7.78 -0.69 15.32
CA ALA A 113 -8.53 0.34 16.03
C ALA A 113 -9.93 -0.17 16.35
N CYS A 114 -10.34 -0.07 17.62
CA CYS A 114 -11.65 -0.54 18.03
C CYS A 114 -12.73 0.48 17.61
N LEU A 115 -13.94 -0.01 17.33
CA LEU A 115 -15.03 0.84 16.85
C LEU A 115 -15.49 1.83 17.93
N GLU A 116 -15.39 1.44 19.19
CA GLU A 116 -15.70 2.28 20.35
C GLU A 116 -14.77 3.51 20.39
N ALA A 117 -13.46 3.33 20.21
CA ALA A 117 -12.49 4.42 20.17
C ALA A 117 -12.78 5.37 18.99
N ILE A 118 -13.11 4.83 17.81
CA ILE A 118 -13.48 5.63 16.64
C ILE A 118 -14.77 6.43 16.91
N ARG A 119 -15.79 5.81 17.52
CA ARG A 119 -17.05 6.49 17.88
C ARG A 119 -16.83 7.61 18.89
N ILE A 120 -16.03 7.38 19.91
CA ILE A 120 -15.67 8.39 20.91
C ILE A 120 -14.93 9.55 20.25
N LEU A 121 -13.95 9.27 19.37
CA LEU A 121 -13.22 10.29 18.61
C LEU A 121 -14.17 11.15 17.77
N LEU A 122 -15.11 10.52 17.05
CA LEU A 122 -16.10 11.21 16.24
C LEU A 122 -17.04 12.09 17.07
N ALA A 123 -17.57 11.56 18.18
CA ALA A 123 -18.45 12.30 19.08
C ALA A 123 -17.72 13.49 19.73
N PHE A 124 -16.48 13.28 20.18
CA PHE A 124 -15.65 14.34 20.74
C PHE A 124 -15.38 15.44 19.70
N ALA A 125 -14.95 15.06 18.50
CA ALA A 125 -14.70 16.01 17.42
C ALA A 125 -15.95 16.81 17.05
N ALA A 126 -17.11 16.16 16.96
CA ALA A 126 -18.39 16.83 16.71
C ALA A 126 -18.73 17.84 17.82
N SER A 127 -18.58 17.45 19.10
CA SER A 127 -18.86 18.34 20.24
C SER A 127 -17.93 19.56 20.31
N LYS A 128 -16.67 19.41 19.86
CA LYS A 128 -15.66 20.47 19.88
C LYS A 128 -15.57 21.26 18.57
N GLY A 129 -16.39 20.92 17.58
CA GLY A 129 -16.34 21.53 16.25
C GLY A 129 -15.02 21.27 15.51
N PHE A 130 -14.33 20.15 15.82
CA PHE A 130 -13.08 19.81 15.18
C PHE A 130 -13.29 19.27 13.77
N LYS A 131 -12.41 19.67 12.86
CA LYS A 131 -12.34 19.12 11.51
C LYS A 131 -11.54 17.82 11.54
N LEU A 132 -12.18 16.72 11.15
CA LEU A 132 -11.51 15.43 10.98
C LEU A 132 -11.01 15.27 9.55
N GLN A 133 -9.85 14.62 9.41
CA GLN A 133 -9.25 14.27 8.14
C GLN A 133 -9.00 12.76 8.11
N GLN A 134 -9.29 12.14 6.96
CA GLN A 134 -9.00 10.74 6.71
C GLN A 134 -7.93 10.63 5.63
N MET A 135 -6.90 9.84 5.92
CA MET A 135 -5.85 9.50 4.97
C MET A 135 -5.88 8.00 4.69
N ASP A 136 -6.01 7.63 3.42
CA ASP A 136 -5.86 6.26 2.96
C ASP A 136 -4.42 6.07 2.44
N VAL A 137 -3.62 5.29 3.16
CA VAL A 137 -2.21 5.09 2.80
C VAL A 137 -2.12 4.04 1.70
N LYS A 138 -1.79 4.50 0.50
CA LYS A 138 -1.48 3.60 -0.62
C LYS A 138 -0.24 2.77 -0.29
N TYR A 139 -0.28 1.48 -0.63
CA TYR A 139 0.85 0.56 -0.46
C TYR A 139 1.37 0.45 0.99
N ALA A 140 0.47 0.47 1.98
CA ALA A 140 0.82 0.35 3.39
C ALA A 140 1.72 -0.87 3.71
N PHE A 141 1.44 -2.05 3.14
CA PHE A 141 2.25 -3.25 3.43
C PHE A 141 3.65 -3.22 2.82
N PRO A 142 3.84 -2.85 1.53
CA PRO A 142 5.17 -2.62 0.98
C PRO A 142 5.95 -1.45 1.61
N ASN A 143 5.44 -0.80 2.65
CA ASN A 143 6.19 0.15 3.48
C ASN A 143 6.67 -0.44 4.81
N GLY A 144 6.11 -1.57 5.24
CA GLY A 144 6.55 -2.31 6.43
C GLY A 144 7.78 -3.16 6.10
N PHE A 145 8.87 -2.98 6.87
CA PHE A 145 10.02 -3.87 6.79
C PHE A 145 9.69 -5.21 7.44
N ILE A 146 10.17 -6.28 6.84
CA ILE A 146 10.12 -7.61 7.46
C ILE A 146 11.49 -7.91 8.07
N GLU A 147 11.48 -8.53 9.25
CA GLU A 147 12.71 -9.00 9.91
C GLU A 147 13.03 -10.42 9.46
N GLU A 148 11.99 -11.17 9.08
CA GLU A 148 12.08 -12.54 8.63
C GLU A 148 12.64 -12.64 7.21
N GLU A 149 13.54 -13.61 6.99
CA GLU A 149 14.05 -13.90 5.65
C GLU A 149 13.02 -14.66 4.81
N VAL A 150 12.29 -13.91 3.98
CA VAL A 150 11.30 -14.46 3.06
C VAL A 150 11.83 -14.44 1.62
N TYR A 151 11.77 -15.60 0.98
CA TYR A 151 12.17 -15.78 -0.42
C TYR A 151 10.94 -16.15 -1.25
N VAL A 152 10.75 -15.47 -2.38
CA VAL A 152 9.64 -15.72 -3.32
C VAL A 152 10.16 -15.96 -4.73
N ARG A 153 9.45 -16.79 -5.49
CA ARG A 153 9.75 -17.02 -6.91
C ARG A 153 9.54 -15.74 -7.72
N GLN A 154 10.17 -15.68 -8.88
CA GLN A 154 9.93 -14.61 -9.84
C GLN A 154 8.46 -14.68 -10.34
N PRO A 155 7.81 -13.53 -10.58
CA PRO A 155 6.45 -13.49 -11.09
C PRO A 155 6.38 -14.18 -12.46
N PRO A 156 5.34 -15.01 -12.71
CA PRO A 156 5.17 -15.63 -14.01
C PRO A 156 5.13 -14.60 -15.14
N GLY A 157 5.96 -14.81 -16.17
CA GLY A 157 6.08 -13.94 -17.33
C GLY A 157 7.00 -12.73 -17.13
N PHE A 158 7.71 -12.66 -16.01
CA PHE A 158 8.62 -11.58 -15.62
C PHE A 158 9.91 -12.12 -15.01
N GLU A 159 10.30 -13.33 -15.37
CA GLU A 159 11.55 -13.96 -14.99
C GLU A 159 12.74 -13.29 -15.69
N SER A 160 13.86 -13.16 -14.99
CA SER A 160 15.10 -12.65 -15.56
C SER A 160 15.66 -13.62 -16.60
N ALA A 161 15.80 -13.16 -17.85
CA ALA A 161 16.42 -13.95 -18.91
C ALA A 161 17.88 -14.32 -18.59
N ARG A 162 18.59 -13.46 -17.84
CA ARG A 162 19.98 -13.72 -17.43
C ARG A 162 20.08 -14.65 -16.23
N PHE A 163 19.07 -14.63 -15.35
CA PHE A 163 19.07 -15.37 -14.09
C PHE A 163 17.71 -16.03 -13.85
N PRO A 164 17.33 -17.04 -14.65
CA PRO A 164 16.00 -17.65 -14.58
C PRO A 164 15.77 -18.38 -13.25
N ASP A 165 16.81 -19.00 -12.69
CA ASP A 165 16.72 -19.81 -11.47
C ASP A 165 16.82 -19.01 -10.17
N ARG A 166 17.07 -17.70 -10.26
CA ARG A 166 17.14 -16.82 -9.08
C ARG A 166 15.77 -16.54 -8.48
N VAL A 167 15.79 -16.12 -7.23
CA VAL A 167 14.61 -15.83 -6.43
C VAL A 167 14.67 -14.42 -5.85
N TYR A 168 13.52 -13.88 -5.48
CA TYR A 168 13.45 -12.60 -4.81
C TYR A 168 13.53 -12.76 -3.30
N LYS A 169 14.54 -12.17 -2.66
CA LYS A 169 14.57 -11.95 -1.22
C LYS A 169 13.77 -10.70 -0.90
N LEU A 170 12.76 -10.82 -0.05
CA LEU A 170 11.93 -9.68 0.36
C LEU A 170 12.62 -8.87 1.46
N ARG A 171 12.63 -7.55 1.30
CA ARG A 171 13.01 -6.59 2.36
C ARG A 171 11.79 -6.03 3.07
N LYS A 172 10.65 -6.04 2.39
CA LYS A 172 9.38 -5.46 2.86
C LYS A 172 8.24 -6.44 2.66
N ALA A 173 7.18 -6.26 3.44
CA ALA A 173 6.07 -7.18 3.45
C ALA A 173 5.28 -7.12 2.13
N LEU A 174 5.05 -8.28 1.52
CA LEU A 174 4.10 -8.43 0.41
C LEU A 174 2.66 -8.52 0.92
N TYR A 175 1.69 -8.44 0.00
CA TYR A 175 0.30 -8.71 0.30
C TYR A 175 0.08 -10.19 0.62
N GLY A 176 -0.74 -10.51 1.64
CA GLY A 176 -1.17 -11.87 1.93
C GLY A 176 -0.61 -12.48 3.23
N PRO A 177 0.70 -12.38 3.51
CA PRO A 177 1.26 -12.84 4.79
C PRO A 177 0.59 -12.16 5.99
N LYS A 178 0.26 -12.95 7.02
CA LYS A 178 -0.31 -12.45 8.29
C LYS A 178 0.59 -11.43 8.99
N GLN A 179 1.89 -11.42 8.71
CA GLN A 179 2.88 -10.48 9.24
C GLN A 179 2.82 -9.08 8.60
N ALA A 180 2.20 -8.93 7.42
CA ALA A 180 2.22 -7.66 6.68
C ALA A 180 1.56 -6.49 7.42
N PRO A 181 0.39 -6.66 8.08
CA PRO A 181 -0.18 -5.64 8.95
C PRO A 181 0.73 -5.27 10.14
N ARG A 182 1.44 -6.25 10.72
CA ARG A 182 2.35 -6.05 11.87
C ARG A 182 3.53 -5.19 11.48
N ALA A 183 4.19 -5.55 10.38
CA ALA A 183 5.31 -4.80 9.81
C ALA A 183 4.92 -3.34 9.51
N TRP A 184 3.73 -3.14 8.94
CA TRP A 184 3.21 -1.79 8.70
C TRP A 184 2.96 -1.02 10.01
N TYR A 185 2.27 -1.62 10.98
CA TYR A 185 2.01 -0.97 12.27
C TYR A 185 3.32 -0.60 12.99
N ALA A 186 4.30 -1.51 13.03
CA ALA A 186 5.61 -1.25 13.64
C ALA A 186 6.33 -0.05 12.99
N ARG A 187 6.28 0.03 11.65
CA ARG A 187 6.83 1.16 10.90
C ARG A 187 6.10 2.47 11.22
N LEU A 188 4.76 2.45 11.19
CA LEU A 188 3.93 3.63 11.46
C LEU A 188 4.12 4.13 12.89
N LYS A 189 4.09 3.22 13.87
CA LYS A 189 4.36 3.51 15.28
C LYS A 189 5.72 4.19 15.44
N SER A 190 6.78 3.60 14.87
CA SER A 190 8.13 4.15 14.96
C SER A 190 8.23 5.55 14.34
N PHE A 191 7.55 5.78 13.22
CA PHE A 191 7.49 7.10 12.59
C PHE A 191 6.77 8.13 13.48
N LEU A 192 5.57 7.80 13.96
CA LEU A 192 4.76 8.70 14.80
C LEU A 192 5.48 9.07 16.10
N LEU A 193 6.10 8.10 16.78
CA LEU A 193 6.89 8.34 17.99
C LEU A 193 8.07 9.29 17.72
N LYS A 194 8.80 9.08 16.61
CA LYS A 194 9.89 9.99 16.20
C LYS A 194 9.39 11.39 15.83
N SER A 195 8.14 11.51 15.39
CA SER A 195 7.48 12.79 15.12
C SER A 195 6.88 13.46 16.35
N GLY A 196 7.15 12.95 17.56
CA GLY A 196 6.70 13.55 18.81
C GLY A 196 5.30 13.14 19.26
N PHE A 197 4.67 12.17 18.58
CA PHE A 197 3.41 11.61 19.07
C PHE A 197 3.66 10.69 20.27
N VAL A 198 2.69 10.65 21.17
CA VAL A 198 2.65 9.74 22.32
C VAL A 198 1.54 8.73 22.09
N MET A 199 1.82 7.46 22.38
CA MET A 199 0.84 6.40 22.25
C MET A 199 -0.15 6.39 23.42
N GLY A 200 -1.42 6.13 23.12
CA GLY A 200 -2.45 5.94 24.13
C GLY A 200 -2.13 4.80 25.10
N SER A 201 -2.47 4.99 26.38
CA SER A 201 -2.31 3.97 27.41
C SER A 201 -3.26 2.79 27.19
N VAL A 202 -4.52 3.07 26.85
CA VAL A 202 -5.60 2.09 26.65
C VAL A 202 -5.60 1.53 25.23
N ASP A 203 -5.73 2.39 24.21
CA ASP A 203 -5.74 1.98 22.80
C ASP A 203 -4.36 2.21 22.17
N LYS A 204 -3.67 1.13 21.77
CA LYS A 204 -2.35 1.17 21.14
C LYS A 204 -2.36 1.66 19.70
N THR A 205 -3.53 1.86 19.10
CA THR A 205 -3.71 2.45 17.77
C THR A 205 -3.98 3.96 17.83
N LEU A 206 -4.26 4.51 19.02
CA LEU A 206 -4.43 5.93 19.23
C LEU A 206 -3.09 6.60 19.52
N PHE A 207 -2.78 7.65 18.78
CA PHE A 207 -1.58 8.48 18.97
C PHE A 207 -2.01 9.93 19.15
N LEU A 208 -1.45 10.59 20.16
CA LEU A 208 -1.75 11.96 20.53
C LEU A 208 -0.51 12.83 20.36
N LEU A 209 -0.69 14.05 19.86
CA LEU A 209 0.37 15.03 19.74
C LEU A 209 -0.03 16.26 20.57
N SER A 210 0.75 16.59 21.60
CA SER A 210 0.57 17.83 22.36
C SER A 210 1.10 19.03 21.58
N ARG A 211 0.37 20.16 21.63
CA ARG A 211 0.81 21.42 21.01
C ARG A 211 2.21 21.79 21.52
N GLY A 212 3.17 21.96 20.60
CA GLY A 212 4.56 22.33 20.89
C GLY A 212 5.63 21.28 20.51
N ALA A 213 5.24 20.03 20.22
CA ALA A 213 6.19 18.94 19.93
C ALA A 213 6.44 18.67 18.44
N TRP A 214 5.74 19.35 17.52
CA TRP A 214 5.98 19.20 16.08
C TRP A 214 7.13 20.10 15.64
N ALA A 215 8.35 19.58 15.63
CA ALA A 215 9.45 20.17 14.87
C ALA A 215 9.25 19.82 13.39
N SER A 216 8.92 20.81 12.56
CA SER A 216 8.88 20.60 11.12
C SER A 216 10.26 20.13 10.63
N PRO A 217 10.38 19.11 9.76
CA PRO A 217 11.67 18.57 9.31
C PRO A 217 12.64 19.57 8.67
N LYS A 218 12.18 20.81 8.41
CA LYS A 218 12.97 21.88 7.78
C LYS A 218 13.74 22.78 8.76
N GLN A 219 13.67 22.57 10.07
CA GLN A 219 14.30 23.49 11.05
C GLN A 219 15.60 22.97 11.69
N ALA A 220 16.12 21.80 11.31
CA ALA A 220 17.32 21.21 11.92
C ALA A 220 18.66 21.62 11.28
N GLN A 221 18.69 22.57 10.32
CA GLN A 221 19.92 22.92 9.59
C GLN A 221 20.51 24.31 9.90
N ASN A 222 19.90 25.11 10.77
CA ASN A 222 20.46 26.41 11.14
C ASN A 222 20.60 26.52 12.66
N SER A 223 21.71 26.04 13.21
CA SER A 223 22.23 26.49 14.51
C SER A 223 23.71 26.79 14.32
N PRO A 224 24.16 28.05 14.48
CA PRO A 224 25.56 28.37 14.39
C PRO A 224 26.29 27.91 15.66
N ASN A 225 27.51 27.41 15.47
CA ASN A 225 28.52 27.25 16.52
C ASN A 225 28.93 28.62 17.08
#